data_AF-A0A356EQM3-F1
#
_entry.id   AF-A0A356EQM3-F1
#
_cell.length_a   1.000
_cell.length_b   1.000
_cell.length_c   1.000
_cell.angle_alpha   90.00
_cell.angle_beta   90.00
_cell.angle_gamma   90.00
#
_symmetry.space_group_name_H-M   'P 1'
#
loop_
_entity.id
_entity.type
_entity.pdbx_description
1 polymer ?
#
loop_
_entity_poly.entity_id
_entity_poly.type
_entity_poly.pdbx_seq_one_letter_code
_entity_poly.pdbx_strand_id
1 'polypeptide(L)' 'MRNDLDVWAYVKDVLDRLLAGSTDYDSLRPDDWKTSHPEAVRVYRTEERRDRADRKQHRRARRRRGQA' A
#
# COMPACT_ATOMS: atom_id res chain seq x y z
N MET A 1 -2.68 -6.21 -7.37
CA MET A 1 -2.29 -4.78 -7.36
C MET A 1 -2.20 -4.35 -5.90
N ARG A 2 -1.05 -3.86 -5.41
CA ARG A 2 -0.86 -3.57 -3.97
C ARG A 2 -0.65 -2.08 -3.83
N ASN A 3 -1.64 -1.40 -3.28
CA ASN A 3 -1.68 0.05 -3.33
C ASN A 3 -0.67 0.66 -2.35
N ASP A 4 0.17 1.57 -2.83
CA ASP A 4 1.17 2.27 -2.01
C ASP A 4 0.56 3.48 -1.28
N LEU A 5 -0.77 3.58 -1.25
CA LEU A 5 -1.45 4.68 -0.57
C LEU A 5 -1.21 4.73 0.94
N ASP A 6 -1.33 5.96 1.43
CA ASP A 6 -1.68 6.23 2.79
C ASP A 6 -3.10 5.76 3.06
N VAL A 7 -3.19 4.56 3.65
CA VAL A 7 -4.45 3.91 3.99
C VAL A 7 -5.34 4.81 4.85
N TRP A 8 -4.77 5.58 5.78
CA TRP A 8 -5.59 6.43 6.64
C TRP A 8 -6.17 7.59 5.84
N ALA A 9 -5.33 8.28 5.04
CA ALA A 9 -5.79 9.38 4.21
C ALA A 9 -6.86 8.93 3.19
N TYR A 10 -6.63 7.79 2.55
CA TYR A 10 -7.58 7.20 1.59
C TYR A 10 -8.92 6.86 2.25
N VAL A 11 -8.91 6.12 3.37
CA VAL A 11 -10.16 5.73 4.04
C VAL A 11 -10.90 6.94 4.58
N LYS A 12 -10.18 7.93 5.14
CA LYS A 12 -10.79 9.16 5.63
C LYS A 12 -11.49 9.94 4.52
N ASP A 13 -10.79 10.23 3.42
CA ASP A 13 -11.37 11.01 2.31
C ASP A 13 -12.55 10.29 1.63
N VAL A 14 -12.45 8.97 1.47
CA VAL A 14 -13.59 8.16 0.97
C VAL A 14 -14.80 8.29 1.90
N LEU A 15 -14.61 8.13 3.22
CA LEU A 15 -15.72 8.24 4.17
C LEU A 15 -16.31 9.66 4.20
N ASP A 16 -15.46 10.70 4.19
CA ASP A 16 -15.89 12.10 4.18
C ASP A 16 -16.75 12.41 2.94
N ARG A 17 -16.32 11.94 1.75
CA ARG A 17 -17.05 12.14 0.49
C ARG A 17 -18.38 11.38 0.46
N LEU A 18 -18.40 10.15 0.96
CA LEU A 18 -19.64 9.36 1.07
C LEU A 18 -20.63 10.01 2.06
N LEU A 19 -20.14 10.50 3.19
CA LEU A 19 -20.96 11.22 4.17
C LEU A 19 -21.49 12.56 3.63
N ALA A 20 -20.73 13.21 2.74
CA ALA A 20 -21.17 14.40 2.01
C ALA A 20 -22.18 14.09 0.88
N GLY A 21 -22.53 12.82 0.66
CA GLY A 21 -23.49 12.40 -0.35
C GLY A 21 -22.90 12.22 -1.76
N SER A 22 -21.57 12.11 -1.88
CA SER A 22 -20.95 11.81 -3.17
C SER A 22 -21.44 10.46 -3.71
N THR A 23 -21.80 10.46 -4.99
CA THR A 23 -22.17 9.26 -5.75
C THR A 23 -21.15 8.94 -6.85
N ASP A 24 -20.11 9.76 -6.99
CA ASP A 24 -19.00 9.49 -7.89
C ASP A 24 -18.04 8.48 -7.25
N TYR A 25 -18.40 7.19 -7.36
CA TYR A 25 -17.64 6.09 -6.79
C TYR A 25 -16.39 5.76 -7.60
N ASP A 26 -16.37 6.12 -8.89
CA ASP A 26 -15.23 5.84 -9.77
C ASP A 26 -14.00 6.65 -9.31
N SER A 27 -14.16 7.92 -8.96
CA SER A 27 -13.05 8.72 -8.42
C SER A 27 -12.57 8.27 -7.04
N LEU A 28 -13.39 7.52 -6.31
CA LEU A 28 -13.01 6.90 -5.03
C LEU A 28 -12.20 5.61 -5.22
N ARG A 29 -12.13 5.06 -6.44
CA ARG A 29 -11.36 3.84 -6.69
C ARG A 29 -9.88 4.12 -6.39
N PRO A 30 -9.16 3.22 -5.69
CA PRO A 30 -7.84 3.56 -5.19
C PRO A 30 -6.80 3.95 -6.27
N ASP A 31 -6.97 3.47 -7.50
CA ASP A 31 -6.14 3.79 -8.66
C ASP A 31 -6.49 5.12 -9.33
N ASP A 32 -7.72 5.60 -9.22
CA ASP A 32 -8.12 6.92 -9.69
C ASP A 32 -7.84 7.97 -8.60
N TRP A 33 -8.10 7.63 -7.33
CA TRP A 33 -7.85 8.46 -6.17
C TRP A 33 -6.37 8.87 -6.02
N LYS A 34 -5.43 7.95 -6.25
CA LYS A 34 -3.99 8.24 -6.16
C LYS A 34 -3.52 9.28 -7.19
N THR A 35 -4.24 9.43 -8.30
CA THR A 35 -3.90 10.40 -9.36
C THR A 35 -4.20 11.81 -8.89
N SER A 36 -5.23 11.98 -8.05
CA SER A 36 -5.58 13.27 -7.44
C SER A 36 -4.87 13.53 -6.11
N HIS A 37 -4.32 12.50 -5.46
CA HIS A 37 -3.60 12.60 -4.17
C HIS A 37 -2.19 11.99 -4.25
N PRO A 38 -1.29 12.53 -5.09
CA PRO A 38 0.07 12.01 -5.21
C PRO A 38 0.86 12.10 -3.89
N GLU A 39 0.56 13.08 -3.04
CA GLU A 39 1.17 13.27 -1.71
C GLU A 39 0.83 12.14 -0.73
N ALA A 40 -0.29 11.45 -0.95
CA ALA A 40 -0.70 10.31 -0.15
C ALA A 40 -0.14 8.98 -0.70
N VAL A 41 0.75 9.00 -1.69
CA VAL A 41 1.43 7.79 -2.16
C VAL A 41 2.74 7.60 -1.37
N ARG A 42 2.82 6.52 -0.60
CA ARG A 42 3.97 6.19 0.24
C ARG A 42 5.11 5.59 -0.58
N VAL A 43 6.05 6.44 -0.99
CA VAL A 43 7.23 6.07 -1.79
C VAL A 43 8.19 5.12 -1.03
N TYR A 44 8.29 5.25 0.29
CA TYR A 44 9.28 4.51 1.12
C TYR A 44 8.98 3.01 1.32
N ARG A 45 7.75 2.55 1.05
CA ARG A 45 7.35 1.14 1.25
C ARG A 45 8.11 0.16 0.34
N THR A 46 8.68 0.64 -0.77
CA THR A 46 9.47 -0.19 -1.69
C THR A 46 10.74 -0.73 -1.02
N GLU A 47 11.47 0.11 -0.31
CA GLU A 47 12.67 -0.29 0.44
C GLU A 47 12.31 -1.22 1.59
N GLU A 48 11.28 -0.90 2.37
CA GLU A 48 10.84 -1.76 3.47
C GLU A 48 10.41 -3.16 2.96
N ARG A 49 9.79 -3.23 1.78
CA ARG A 49 9.42 -4.49 1.12
C ARG A 49 10.65 -5.26 0.66
N ARG A 50 11.64 -4.57 0.07
CA ARG A 50 12.92 -5.17 -0.33
C ARG A 50 13.62 -5.77 0.88
N ASP A 51 13.75 -5.03 1.97
CA ASP A 51 14.37 -5.50 3.21
C ASP A 51 13.62 -6.68 3.83
N ARG A 52 12.29 -6.69 3.76
CA ARG A 52 11.48 -7.85 4.21
C ARG A 52 11.70 -9.07 3.31
N ALA A 53 11.80 -8.88 2.00
CA ALA A 53 12.06 -9.95 1.04
C ALA A 53 13.46 -10.55 1.27
N ASP A 54 14.46 -9.69 1.45
CA ASP A 54 15.85 -10.08 1.71
C ASP A 54 15.96 -10.84 3.04
N ARG A 55 15.35 -10.34 4.12
CA ARG A 55 15.26 -11.06 5.40
C ARG A 55 14.60 -12.43 5.25
N LYS A 56 13.54 -12.54 4.44
CA LYS A 56 12.84 -13.81 4.18
C LYS A 56 13.74 -14.77 3.39
N GLN A 57 14.48 -14.29 2.39
CA GLN A 57 15.42 -15.08 1.61
C GLN A 57 16.57 -15.58 2.50
N HIS A 58 17.19 -14.72 3.30
CA HIS A 58 18.24 -15.10 4.25
C HIS A 58 17.75 -16.14 5.27
N ARG A 59 16.55 -15.96 5.83
CA ARG A 59 15.96 -16.94 6.76
C ARG A 59 15.75 -18.30 6.09
N ARG A 60 15.27 -18.32 4.85
CA ARG A 60 15.10 -19.55 4.07
C ARG A 60 16.44 -20.22 3.77
N ALA A 61 17.45 -19.46 3.39
CA ALA A 61 18.80 -19.97 3.13
C ALA A 61 19.43 -20.58 4.38
N ARG A 62 19.31 -19.92 5.55
CA ARG A 62 19.78 -20.46 6.85
C ARG A 62 19.09 -21.78 7.20
N ARG A 63 17.76 -21.87 6.99
CA ARG A 63 17.03 -23.13 7.21
C ARG A 63 17.54 -24.26 6.33
N ARG A 64 17.78 -24.00 5.04
CA ARG A 64 18.32 -25.02 4.11
C ARG A 64 19.72 -25.49 4.51
N ARG A 65 20.58 -24.57 4.99
CA ARG A 65 21.96 -24.90 5.42
C ARG A 65 22.03 -25.65 6.75
N GLY A 66 21.04 -25.49 7.63
CA GLY A 66 20.95 -26.25 8.89
C GLY A 66 20.09 -27.51 8.80
N GLN A 67 19.57 -27.83 7.62
CA GLN A 67 18.86 -29.08 7.29
C GLN A 67 19.73 -30.03 6.44
N ALA A 68 21.02 -29.70 6.28
CA ALA A 68 22.07 -30.56 5.75
C ALA A 68 22.96 -31.01 6.92
#